data_AF-A0A9E4ZUU9-F1
#
_entry.id   AF-A0A9E4ZUU9-F1
#
_cell.length_a   1.000
_cell.length_b   1.000
_cell.length_c   1.000
_cell.angle_alpha   90.00
_cell.angle_beta   90.00
_cell.angle_gamma   90.00
#
_symmetry.space_group_name_H-M   'P 1'
#
loop_
_entity.id
_entity.type
_entity.pdbx_description
1 polymer ?
#
loop_
_entity_poly.entity_id
_entity_poly.type
_entity_poly.pdbx_seq_one_letter_code
_entity_poly.pdbx_strand_id
1 'polypeptide(L)'
;MCDPELARELYEKCKSENCKKVVEFVTDNLCREERDTLAVIDRYPRETWTGFQKMIRNYLKKSLKIYDDLIFKEDIVKTVYNGYYNALKGNLHSAEESNRFLIERVCLSIYVQHTTPLYLEILDKRIWHKMVDRGYIVRNAGEALSRVRKISKDDDIEGDRIFLIGKPVCRKHLEFPRYSMPLRAFKVKEKLKCHCGSNAEYLTLVMPKVNALIGLSCHIMNYKPRRLERIYSNLSRVVHPYGFVSVPKAQSLTIWFRDYFLLSSEFAKVLNVKV
;
A
#
# COMPACT_ATOMS: atom_id res chain seq x y z
N MET A 1 0.04 -5.46 15.21
CA MET A 1 -0.44 -6.83 15.50
C MET A 1 -1.58 -7.29 14.57
N CYS A 2 -1.44 -8.45 13.91
CA CYS A 2 -2.48 -9.03 13.03
C CYS A 2 -3.78 -9.30 13.80
N ASP A 3 -4.82 -9.83 13.16
CA ASP A 3 -6.07 -10.15 13.85
C ASP A 3 -5.88 -11.37 14.78
N PRO A 4 -5.94 -11.19 16.12
CA PRO A 4 -5.71 -12.30 17.06
C PRO A 4 -6.85 -13.32 17.07
N GLU A 5 -8.08 -12.90 16.77
CA GLU A 5 -9.23 -13.80 16.70
C GLU A 5 -9.11 -14.73 15.50
N LEU A 6 -8.75 -14.16 14.34
CA LEU A 6 -8.50 -14.93 13.12
C LEU A 6 -7.30 -15.87 13.26
N ALA A 7 -6.22 -15.41 13.89
CA ALA A 7 -5.06 -16.24 14.18
C ALA A 7 -5.41 -17.43 15.09
N ARG A 8 -6.22 -17.19 16.13
CA ARG A 8 -6.73 -18.22 17.04
C ARG A 8 -7.68 -19.19 16.33
N GLU A 9 -8.60 -18.70 15.50
CA GLU A 9 -9.51 -19.54 14.72
C GLU A 9 -8.74 -20.50 13.80
N LEU A 10 -7.68 -20.02 13.15
CA LEU A 10 -6.80 -20.86 12.34
C LEU A 10 -6.09 -21.92 13.20
N TYR A 11 -5.61 -21.54 14.38
CA TYR A 11 -4.90 -22.43 15.29
C TYR A 11 -5.80 -23.52 15.87
N GLU A 12 -7.00 -23.18 16.33
CA GLU A 12 -7.97 -24.12 16.91
C GLU A 12 -8.46 -25.14 15.87
N LYS A 13 -8.44 -24.80 14.58
CA LYS A 13 -8.75 -25.71 13.48
C LYS A 13 -7.63 -26.71 13.18
N CYS A 14 -6.43 -26.52 13.73
CA CYS A 14 -5.31 -27.43 13.53
C CYS A 14 -5.45 -28.72 14.34
N LYS A 15 -5.53 -29.85 13.63
CA LYS A 15 -5.57 -31.19 14.24
C LYS A 15 -4.20 -31.85 14.43
N SER A 16 -3.13 -31.26 13.89
CA SER A 16 -1.77 -31.80 13.96
C SER A 16 -0.77 -30.76 14.43
N GLU A 17 0.33 -31.24 15.02
CA GLU A 17 1.41 -30.38 15.53
C GLU A 17 2.08 -29.58 14.40
N ASN A 18 2.27 -30.19 13.23
CA ASN A 18 2.81 -29.50 12.06
C ASN A 18 1.89 -28.37 11.58
N CYS A 19 0.56 -28.54 11.68
CA CYS A 19 -0.38 -27.47 11.37
C CYS A 19 -0.23 -26.29 12.35
N LYS A 20 -0.15 -26.59 13.66
CA LYS A 20 0.02 -25.58 14.71
C LYS A 20 1.30 -24.76 14.50
N LYS A 21 2.44 -25.42 14.28
CA LYS A 21 3.73 -24.76 13.98
C LYS A 21 3.63 -23.83 12.75
N VAL A 22 2.96 -24.27 11.70
CA VAL A 22 2.75 -23.45 10.49
C VAL A 22 1.87 -22.24 10.78
N VAL A 23 0.77 -22.41 11.50
CA VAL A 23 -0.12 -21.30 11.88
C VAL A 23 0.60 -20.31 12.79
N GLU A 24 1.34 -20.78 13.80
CA GLU A 24 2.16 -19.93 14.66
C GLU A 24 3.21 -19.16 13.84
N PHE A 25 3.87 -19.79 12.88
CA PHE A 25 4.80 -19.08 12.01
C PHE A 25 4.11 -17.98 11.17
N VAL A 26 3.03 -18.33 10.48
CA VAL A 26 2.28 -17.43 9.57
C VAL A 26 1.66 -16.25 10.31
N THR A 27 1.21 -16.48 11.55
CA THR A 27 0.56 -15.45 12.36
C THR A 27 1.55 -14.66 13.22
N ASP A 28 2.87 -14.89 13.08
CA ASP A 28 3.89 -14.39 13.99
C ASP A 28 3.57 -14.63 15.47
N ASN A 29 3.52 -15.92 15.81
CA ASN A 29 3.22 -16.43 17.13
C ASN A 29 1.89 -15.83 17.64
N LEU A 30 0.82 -16.03 16.87
CA LEU A 30 -0.53 -15.54 17.19
C LEU A 30 -0.58 -14.03 17.40
N CYS A 31 0.09 -13.29 16.51
CA CYS A 31 0.15 -11.83 16.47
C CYS A 31 0.93 -11.20 17.64
N ARG A 32 1.73 -11.99 18.37
CA ARG A 32 2.55 -11.52 19.50
C ARG A 32 3.90 -10.98 19.07
N GLU A 33 4.44 -11.50 17.98
CA GLU A 33 5.73 -11.10 17.45
C GLU A 33 5.55 -10.19 16.23
N GLU A 34 6.46 -9.23 16.03
CA GLU A 34 6.42 -8.31 14.88
C GLU A 34 7.74 -8.41 14.12
N ARG A 35 8.03 -9.60 13.61
CA ARG A 35 9.33 -9.91 13.00
C ARG A 35 9.37 -9.46 11.54
N ASP A 36 10.53 -9.07 11.07
CA ASP A 36 10.76 -8.80 9.65
C ASP A 36 10.97 -10.12 8.89
N THR A 37 10.61 -10.16 7.61
CA THR A 37 10.71 -11.38 6.77
C THR A 37 12.13 -11.90 6.70
N LEU A 38 13.11 -10.99 6.57
CA LEU A 38 14.53 -11.34 6.58
C LEU A 38 14.98 -11.98 7.90
N ALA A 39 14.34 -11.65 9.03
CA ALA A 39 14.73 -12.16 10.34
C ALA A 39 14.18 -13.57 10.63
N VAL A 40 13.13 -13.99 9.90
CA VAL A 40 12.44 -15.27 10.12
C VAL A 40 12.57 -16.23 8.96
N ILE A 41 13.24 -15.83 7.88
CA ILE A 41 13.31 -16.62 6.65
C ILE A 41 13.78 -18.04 6.96
N ASP A 42 14.87 -18.22 7.71
CA ASP A 42 15.45 -19.53 8.01
C ASP A 42 14.71 -20.30 9.12
N ARG A 43 13.71 -19.68 9.75
CA ARG A 43 12.92 -20.24 10.87
C ARG A 43 11.60 -20.84 10.41
N TYR A 44 11.39 -20.98 9.10
CA TYR A 44 10.17 -21.59 8.58
C TYR A 44 10.04 -23.05 9.04
N PRO A 45 8.81 -23.52 9.32
CA PRO A 45 8.57 -24.93 9.62
C PRO A 45 8.88 -25.78 8.39
N ARG A 46 9.87 -26.68 8.51
CA ARG A 46 10.37 -27.51 7.41
C ARG A 46 9.44 -28.69 7.13
N GLU A 47 8.67 -29.11 8.12
CA GLU A 47 7.74 -30.22 8.02
C GLU A 47 6.54 -29.83 7.15
N THR A 48 6.25 -30.66 6.14
CA THR A 48 5.14 -30.41 5.23
C THR A 48 3.81 -30.75 5.87
N TRP A 49 2.87 -29.79 5.87
CA TRP A 49 1.47 -30.03 6.20
C TRP A 49 0.64 -30.12 4.92
N THR A 50 0.06 -31.29 4.65
CA THR A 50 -0.74 -31.56 3.43
C THR A 50 -1.96 -30.64 3.28
N GLY A 51 -2.50 -30.14 4.39
CA GLY A 51 -3.63 -29.20 4.39
C GLY A 51 -3.27 -27.75 4.11
N PHE A 52 -1.98 -27.40 4.05
CA PHE A 52 -1.53 -26.00 4.00
C PHE A 52 -2.04 -25.25 2.78
N GLN A 53 -1.89 -25.83 1.58
CA GLN A 53 -2.39 -25.20 0.35
C GLN A 53 -3.91 -25.01 0.36
N LYS A 54 -4.66 -25.96 0.93
CA LYS A 54 -6.12 -25.85 1.07
C LYS A 54 -6.49 -24.71 2.02
N MET A 55 -5.77 -24.57 3.13
CA MET A 55 -5.94 -23.46 4.07
C MET A 55 -5.68 -22.11 3.38
N ILE A 56 -4.58 -21.98 2.65
CA ILE A 56 -4.24 -20.75 1.90
C ILE A 56 -5.36 -20.41 0.93
N ARG A 57 -5.82 -21.35 0.09
CA ARG A 57 -6.90 -21.11 -0.88
C ARG A 57 -8.20 -20.66 -0.22
N ASN A 58 -8.54 -21.25 0.93
CA ASN A 58 -9.72 -20.85 1.70
C ASN A 58 -9.55 -19.45 2.28
N TYR A 59 -8.38 -19.13 2.82
CA TYR A 59 -8.06 -17.80 3.32
C TYR A 59 -8.14 -16.76 2.20
N LEU A 60 -7.52 -17.01 1.04
CA LEU A 60 -7.56 -16.10 -0.12
C LEU A 60 -9.00 -15.78 -0.53
N LYS A 61 -9.88 -16.77 -0.58
CA LYS A 61 -11.30 -16.53 -0.91
C LYS A 61 -12.01 -15.62 0.09
N LYS A 62 -11.66 -15.70 1.38
CA LYS A 62 -12.22 -14.83 2.43
C LYS A 62 -11.59 -13.45 2.39
N SER A 63 -10.26 -13.38 2.38
CA SER A 63 -9.50 -12.12 2.46
C SER A 63 -9.69 -11.24 1.24
N LEU A 64 -9.96 -11.79 0.05
CA LEU A 64 -10.23 -10.97 -1.13
C LEU A 64 -11.50 -10.12 -1.01
N LYS A 65 -12.45 -10.49 -0.14
CA LYS A 65 -13.66 -9.69 0.13
C LYS A 65 -13.36 -8.34 0.77
N ILE A 66 -12.20 -8.19 1.42
CA ILE A 66 -11.72 -6.92 1.99
C ILE A 66 -11.69 -5.81 0.92
N TYR A 67 -11.50 -6.19 -0.35
CA TYR A 67 -11.23 -5.28 -1.45
C TYR A 67 -12.42 -5.08 -2.38
N ASP A 68 -13.61 -5.59 -2.03
CA ASP A 68 -14.75 -5.66 -2.95
C ASP A 68 -15.25 -4.27 -3.41
N ASP A 69 -15.10 -3.24 -2.56
CA ASP A 69 -15.55 -1.88 -2.83
C ASP A 69 -14.43 -0.94 -3.35
N LEU A 70 -13.24 -1.49 -3.62
CA LEU A 70 -12.12 -0.71 -4.13
C LEU A 70 -12.15 -0.57 -5.64
N ILE A 71 -11.84 0.63 -6.13
CA ILE A 71 -11.86 0.92 -7.59
C ILE A 71 -10.86 0.09 -8.40
N PHE A 72 -9.75 -0.35 -7.80
CA PHE A 72 -8.76 -1.23 -8.46
C PHE A 72 -8.88 -2.69 -8.00
N LYS A 73 -10.09 -3.14 -7.63
CA LYS A 73 -10.37 -4.52 -7.17
C LYS A 73 -9.77 -5.58 -8.10
N GLU A 74 -9.97 -5.46 -9.41
CA GLU A 74 -9.48 -6.47 -10.36
C GLU A 74 -7.96 -6.59 -10.37
N ASP A 75 -7.25 -5.46 -10.34
CA ASP A 75 -5.78 -5.42 -10.23
C ASP A 75 -5.30 -6.02 -8.91
N ILE A 76 -6.02 -5.73 -7.82
CA ILE A 76 -5.74 -6.27 -6.48
C ILE A 76 -5.88 -7.80 -6.47
N VAL A 77 -7.00 -8.32 -6.97
CA VAL A 77 -7.27 -9.76 -7.06
C VAL A 77 -6.20 -10.46 -7.90
N LYS A 78 -5.88 -9.89 -9.08
CA LYS A 78 -4.85 -10.43 -9.97
C LYS A 78 -3.48 -10.45 -9.29
N THR A 79 -3.13 -9.38 -8.58
CA THR A 79 -1.87 -9.26 -7.83
C THR A 79 -1.76 -10.35 -6.76
N VAL A 80 -2.81 -10.57 -5.98
CA VAL A 80 -2.84 -11.60 -4.94
C VAL A 80 -2.64 -13.00 -5.52
N TYR A 81 -3.35 -13.33 -6.60
CA TYR A 81 -3.20 -14.63 -7.26
C TYR A 81 -1.83 -14.81 -7.93
N ASN A 82 -1.27 -13.75 -8.52
CA ASN A 82 0.09 -13.78 -9.05
C ASN A 82 1.11 -14.08 -7.94
N GLY A 83 0.95 -13.48 -6.75
CA GLY A 83 1.76 -13.79 -5.58
C GLY A 83 1.69 -15.27 -5.21
N TYR A 84 0.48 -15.79 -5.08
CA TYR A 84 0.24 -17.20 -4.77
C TYR A 84 0.89 -18.16 -5.78
N TYR A 85 0.68 -17.93 -7.08
CA TYR A 85 1.20 -18.82 -8.12
C TYR A 85 2.72 -18.73 -8.27
N ASN A 86 3.32 -17.56 -8.06
CA ASN A 86 4.78 -17.43 -8.01
C ASN A 86 5.37 -18.16 -6.80
N ALA A 87 4.74 -18.02 -5.63
CA ALA A 87 5.18 -18.70 -4.42
C ALA A 87 5.08 -20.23 -4.55
N LEU A 88 4.02 -20.74 -5.18
CA LEU A 88 3.88 -22.17 -5.51
C LEU A 88 4.99 -22.70 -6.42
N LYS A 89 5.52 -21.85 -7.31
CA LYS A 89 6.65 -22.20 -8.20
C LYS A 89 8.00 -22.10 -7.49
N GLY A 90 8.06 -21.50 -6.29
CA GLY A 90 9.30 -21.23 -5.57
C GLY A 90 9.92 -19.86 -5.87
N ASN A 91 9.22 -19.01 -6.63
CA ASN A 91 9.69 -17.69 -7.02
C ASN A 91 9.35 -16.66 -5.93
N LEU A 92 10.02 -16.75 -4.77
CA LEU A 92 9.71 -15.87 -3.63
C LEU A 92 9.84 -14.38 -3.99
N HIS A 93 10.87 -14.00 -4.75
CA HIS A 93 11.09 -12.61 -5.14
C HIS A 93 9.86 -12.02 -5.87
N SER A 94 9.39 -12.69 -6.92
CA SER A 94 8.18 -12.27 -7.66
C SER A 94 6.89 -12.38 -6.83
N ALA A 95 6.86 -13.31 -5.87
CA ALA A 95 5.74 -13.42 -4.95
C ALA A 95 5.65 -12.23 -3.99
N GLU A 96 6.78 -11.81 -3.40
CA GLU A 96 6.83 -10.64 -2.50
C GLU A 96 6.70 -9.32 -3.25
N GLU A 97 7.13 -9.26 -4.50
CA GLU A 97 6.82 -8.12 -5.37
C GLU A 97 5.30 -7.96 -5.53
N SER A 98 4.55 -9.06 -5.60
CA SER A 98 3.09 -9.01 -5.61
C SER A 98 2.51 -8.48 -4.29
N ASN A 99 3.07 -8.86 -3.13
CA ASN A 99 2.66 -8.26 -1.85
C ASN A 99 2.97 -6.75 -1.80
N ARG A 100 4.10 -6.31 -2.38
CA ARG A 100 4.44 -4.89 -2.51
C ARG A 100 3.42 -4.15 -3.37
N PHE A 101 3.11 -4.68 -4.56
CA PHE A 101 2.12 -4.08 -5.46
C PHE A 101 0.71 -4.06 -4.86
N LEU A 102 0.34 -5.06 -4.05
CA LEU A 102 -0.92 -5.05 -3.32
C LEU A 102 -1.05 -3.81 -2.43
N ILE A 103 0.03 -3.45 -1.70
CA ILE A 103 0.04 -2.23 -0.87
C ILE A 103 -0.24 -0.99 -1.73
N GLU A 104 0.49 -0.87 -2.83
CA GLU A 104 0.38 0.26 -3.75
C GLU A 104 -1.03 0.38 -4.32
N ARG A 105 -1.66 -0.72 -4.75
CA ARG A 105 -2.99 -0.72 -5.36
C ARG A 105 -4.12 -0.44 -4.37
N VAL A 106 -4.04 -0.96 -3.15
CA VAL A 106 -5.05 -0.68 -2.11
C VAL A 106 -4.97 0.79 -1.70
N CYS A 107 -3.77 1.29 -1.39
CA CYS A 107 -3.60 2.71 -1.04
C CYS A 107 -3.97 3.64 -2.20
N LEU A 108 -3.64 3.29 -3.45
CA LEU A 108 -4.06 4.07 -4.61
C LEU A 108 -5.59 4.09 -4.76
N SER A 109 -6.28 2.98 -4.47
CA SER A 109 -7.75 2.93 -4.51
C SER A 109 -8.36 3.92 -3.52
N ILE A 110 -7.95 3.83 -2.25
CA ILE A 110 -8.40 4.74 -1.18
C ILE A 110 -8.14 6.20 -1.58
N TYR A 111 -6.90 6.49 -1.96
CA TYR A 111 -6.48 7.84 -2.31
C TYR A 111 -7.33 8.42 -3.44
N VAL A 112 -7.58 7.68 -4.51
CA VAL A 112 -8.35 8.16 -5.66
C VAL A 112 -9.85 8.25 -5.35
N GLN A 113 -10.41 7.27 -4.61
CA GLN A 113 -11.84 7.26 -4.24
C GLN A 113 -12.25 8.46 -3.40
N HIS A 114 -11.36 8.96 -2.56
CA HIS A 114 -11.63 10.07 -1.64
C HIS A 114 -11.15 11.44 -2.14
N THR A 115 -10.37 11.51 -3.22
CA THR A 115 -9.80 12.78 -3.69
C THR A 115 -10.44 13.24 -5.01
N THR A 116 -9.89 12.84 -6.15
CA THR A 116 -10.34 13.30 -7.46
C THR A 116 -10.21 12.22 -8.52
N PRO A 117 -11.21 12.06 -9.41
CA PRO A 117 -11.14 11.12 -10.52
C PRO A 117 -10.08 11.48 -11.55
N LEU A 118 -9.51 12.70 -11.53
CA LEU A 118 -8.43 13.10 -12.42
C LEU A 118 -7.19 12.20 -12.31
N TYR A 119 -6.96 11.58 -11.15
CA TYR A 119 -5.89 10.59 -11.01
C TYR A 119 -6.11 9.36 -11.89
N LEU A 120 -7.35 8.91 -12.10
CA LEU A 120 -7.65 7.81 -13.03
C LEU A 120 -7.28 8.19 -14.45
N GLU A 121 -7.62 9.41 -14.84
CA GLU A 121 -7.29 9.91 -16.18
C GLU A 121 -5.77 10.02 -16.39
N ILE A 122 -5.04 10.51 -15.38
CA ILE A 122 -3.57 10.60 -15.38
C ILE A 122 -2.94 9.20 -15.53
N LEU A 123 -3.50 8.19 -14.86
CA LEU A 123 -3.03 6.81 -14.93
C LEU A 123 -3.31 6.20 -16.31
N ASP A 124 -4.53 6.31 -16.79
CA ASP A 124 -5.00 5.70 -18.05
C ASP A 124 -4.27 6.28 -19.27
N LYS A 125 -4.13 7.61 -19.32
CA LYS A 125 -3.36 8.31 -20.37
C LYS A 125 -1.85 8.22 -20.17
N ARG A 126 -1.39 7.53 -19.12
CA ARG A 126 0.01 7.41 -18.72
C ARG A 126 0.70 8.76 -18.54
N ILE A 127 -0.01 9.82 -18.17
CA ILE A 127 0.58 11.17 -18.02
C ILE A 127 1.46 11.26 -16.77
N TRP A 128 1.23 10.36 -15.80
CA TRP A 128 1.97 10.31 -14.54
C TRP A 128 3.49 10.33 -14.71
N HIS A 129 4.06 9.64 -15.72
CA HIS A 129 5.53 9.61 -15.90
C HIS A 129 6.07 11.00 -16.24
N LYS A 130 5.41 11.72 -17.15
CA LYS A 130 5.78 13.10 -17.51
C LYS A 130 5.69 14.03 -16.31
N MET A 131 4.65 13.88 -15.49
CA MET A 131 4.48 14.67 -14.27
C MET A 131 5.61 14.38 -13.27
N VAL A 132 5.98 13.11 -13.10
CA VAL A 132 7.11 12.69 -12.25
C VAL A 132 8.44 13.27 -12.74
N ASP A 133 8.72 13.18 -14.04
CA ASP A 133 9.96 13.69 -14.65
C ASP A 133 10.10 15.21 -14.50
N ARG A 134 8.96 15.93 -14.53
CA ARG A 134 8.89 17.38 -14.29
C ARG A 134 8.84 17.76 -12.80
N GLY A 135 9.00 16.78 -11.91
CA GLY A 135 9.06 16.97 -10.47
C GLY A 135 7.72 17.33 -9.82
N TYR A 136 6.58 16.99 -10.43
CA TYR A 136 5.25 17.07 -9.79
C TYR A 136 5.07 15.84 -8.90
N ILE A 137 5.84 15.79 -7.81
CA ILE A 137 5.86 14.66 -6.88
C ILE A 137 5.68 15.13 -5.44
N VAL A 138 5.19 14.22 -4.61
CA VAL A 138 5.28 14.30 -3.14
C VAL A 138 5.98 13.05 -2.65
N ARG A 139 7.01 13.21 -1.81
CA ARG A 139 7.88 12.11 -1.39
C ARG A 139 7.37 11.39 -0.16
N ASN A 140 6.75 12.11 0.78
CA ASN A 140 6.19 11.55 2.00
C ASN A 140 4.93 12.33 2.43
N ALA A 141 4.11 11.72 3.29
CA ALA A 141 2.87 12.34 3.75
C ALA A 141 3.11 13.59 4.60
N GLY A 142 4.19 13.62 5.40
CA GLY A 142 4.56 14.80 6.20
C GLY A 142 4.79 16.05 5.35
N GLU A 143 5.46 15.90 4.20
CA GLU A 143 5.64 16.95 3.20
C GLU A 143 4.30 17.46 2.69
N ALA A 144 3.40 16.56 2.25
CA ALA A 144 2.08 16.93 1.75
C ALA A 144 1.24 17.64 2.82
N LEU A 145 1.06 17.04 3.99
CA LEU A 145 0.22 17.62 5.06
C LEU A 145 0.78 18.95 5.58
N SER A 146 2.11 19.12 5.57
CA SER A 146 2.72 20.41 5.91
C SER A 146 2.45 21.49 4.87
N ARG A 147 2.35 21.15 3.57
CA ARG A 147 1.90 22.10 2.54
C ARG A 147 0.47 22.54 2.79
N VAL A 148 -0.42 21.60 3.08
CA VAL A 148 -1.85 21.88 3.35
C VAL A 148 -1.99 22.80 4.56
N ARG A 149 -1.33 22.48 5.69
CA ARG A 149 -1.38 23.32 6.91
C ARG A 149 -0.80 24.73 6.74
N LYS A 150 0.18 24.91 5.86
CA LYS A 150 0.69 26.26 5.53
C LYS A 150 -0.32 27.07 4.74
N ILE A 151 -1.03 26.40 3.82
CA ILE A 151 -1.95 27.04 2.88
C ILE A 151 -3.35 27.26 3.51
N SER A 152 -3.82 26.31 4.32
CA SER A 152 -5.16 26.20 4.90
C SER A 152 -5.13 26.23 6.45
N LYS A 153 -6.30 26.24 7.11
CA LYS A 153 -6.44 26.09 8.57
C LYS A 153 -6.58 24.62 9.02
N ASP A 154 -6.86 23.73 8.10
CA ASP A 154 -7.06 22.29 8.30
C ASP A 154 -5.95 21.50 7.57
N ASP A 155 -5.98 20.18 7.71
CA ASP A 155 -5.13 19.22 6.97
C ASP A 155 -5.96 18.25 6.12
N ASP A 156 -7.18 18.66 5.76
CA ASP A 156 -8.08 17.93 4.90
C ASP A 156 -7.63 18.01 3.43
N ILE A 157 -7.56 16.83 2.80
CA ILE A 157 -7.12 16.61 1.43
C ILE A 157 -8.19 15.91 0.58
N GLU A 158 -9.40 15.68 1.11
CA GLU A 158 -10.48 15.03 0.38
C GLU A 158 -11.07 15.95 -0.71
N GLY A 159 -11.63 15.34 -1.75
CA GLY A 159 -12.19 16.08 -2.88
C GLY A 159 -11.16 16.97 -3.59
N ASP A 160 -11.60 18.17 -3.95
CA ASP A 160 -10.77 19.20 -4.59
C ASP A 160 -9.67 19.76 -3.65
N ARG A 161 -9.71 19.45 -2.36
CA ARG A 161 -8.67 19.90 -1.43
C ARG A 161 -7.34 19.20 -1.67
N ILE A 162 -7.33 18.09 -2.41
CA ILE A 162 -6.10 17.42 -2.80
C ILE A 162 -5.16 18.32 -3.62
N PHE A 163 -5.69 19.33 -4.30
CA PHE A 163 -4.85 20.29 -5.01
C PHE A 163 -3.96 21.12 -4.07
N LEU A 164 -4.30 21.23 -2.77
CA LEU A 164 -3.49 21.93 -1.76
C LEU A 164 -2.13 21.27 -1.49
N ILE A 165 -1.98 19.97 -1.76
CA ILE A 165 -0.65 19.31 -1.75
C ILE A 165 0.12 19.53 -3.06
N GLY A 166 -0.55 20.08 -4.07
CA GLY A 166 -0.08 20.28 -5.42
C GLY A 166 1.10 21.24 -5.56
N LYS A 167 1.66 21.30 -6.76
CA LYS A 167 2.76 22.20 -7.09
C LYS A 167 2.22 23.58 -7.50
N PRO A 168 2.63 24.68 -6.85
CA PRO A 168 2.20 26.02 -7.24
C PRO A 168 2.89 26.47 -8.54
N VAL A 169 2.11 26.94 -9.50
CA VAL A 169 2.59 27.38 -10.82
C VAL A 169 1.93 28.68 -11.26
N CYS A 170 2.68 29.54 -11.96
CA CYS A 170 2.14 30.72 -12.63
C CYS A 170 1.60 30.34 -14.02
N ARG A 171 0.84 31.22 -14.67
CA ARG A 171 0.25 30.95 -15.99
C ARG A 171 1.27 30.54 -17.06
N LYS A 172 2.48 31.11 -17.02
CA LYS A 172 3.58 30.78 -17.97
C LYS A 172 4.09 29.34 -17.82
N HIS A 173 4.07 28.78 -16.60
CA HIS A 173 4.59 27.45 -16.29
C HIS A 173 3.49 26.42 -16.02
N LEU A 174 2.26 26.70 -16.48
CA LEU A 174 1.12 25.79 -16.37
C LEU A 174 1.22 24.69 -17.45
N GLU A 175 2.06 23.70 -17.20
CA GLU A 175 2.32 22.58 -18.13
C GLU A 175 1.17 21.58 -18.24
N PHE A 176 0.35 21.47 -17.17
CA PHE A 176 -0.73 20.48 -17.08
C PHE A 176 -2.10 21.13 -16.79
N PRO A 177 -2.64 22.02 -17.64
CA PRO A 177 -3.84 22.81 -17.32
C PRO A 177 -5.05 21.99 -16.87
N ARG A 178 -5.22 20.78 -17.43
CA ARG A 178 -6.34 19.87 -17.11
C ARG A 178 -6.25 19.28 -15.69
N TYR A 179 -5.05 19.25 -15.11
CA TYR A 179 -4.79 18.70 -13.77
C TYR A 179 -4.42 19.81 -12.80
N SER A 180 -4.91 21.02 -13.04
CA SER A 180 -4.63 22.20 -12.23
C SER A 180 -5.91 22.91 -11.83
N MET A 181 -5.91 23.47 -10.62
CA MET A 181 -7.00 24.26 -10.08
C MET A 181 -6.50 25.68 -9.74
N PRO A 182 -7.24 26.74 -10.08
CA PRO A 182 -6.81 28.10 -9.79
C PRO A 182 -6.83 28.35 -8.28
N LEU A 183 -5.81 29.05 -7.76
CA LEU A 183 -5.66 29.32 -6.33
C LEU A 183 -6.85 30.07 -5.72
N ARG A 184 -7.54 30.89 -6.51
CA ARG A 184 -8.76 31.60 -6.10
C ARG A 184 -9.92 30.68 -5.69
N ALA A 185 -9.88 29.40 -6.08
CA ALA A 185 -10.86 28.41 -5.65
C ALA A 185 -10.68 28.03 -4.16
N PHE A 186 -9.53 28.37 -3.55
CA PHE A 186 -9.21 28.03 -2.18
C PHE A 186 -9.10 29.30 -1.31
N LYS A 187 -9.43 29.17 -0.02
CA LYS A 187 -9.16 30.21 0.98
C LYS A 187 -7.70 30.13 1.43
N VAL A 188 -6.79 30.56 0.57
CA VAL A 188 -5.32 30.52 0.77
C VAL A 188 -4.88 31.66 1.70
N LYS A 189 -4.08 31.35 2.72
CA LYS A 189 -3.52 32.37 3.64
C LYS A 189 -2.32 33.14 3.08
N GLU A 190 -1.52 32.47 2.26
CA GLU A 190 -0.20 32.94 1.84
C GLU A 190 -0.09 33.08 0.32
N LYS A 191 0.70 34.05 -0.14
CA LYS A 191 1.05 34.16 -1.57
C LYS A 191 2.06 33.07 -1.93
N LEU A 192 1.59 32.02 -2.61
CA LEU A 192 2.46 30.97 -3.13
C LEU A 192 3.26 31.46 -4.34
N LYS A 193 4.47 30.94 -4.48
CA LYS A 193 5.39 31.26 -5.58
C LYS A 193 5.53 30.08 -6.53
N CYS A 194 5.59 30.39 -7.82
CA CYS A 194 6.06 29.46 -8.83
C CYS A 194 7.59 29.29 -8.69
N HIS A 195 8.14 28.21 -9.27
CA HIS A 195 9.58 27.96 -9.28
C HIS A 195 10.42 29.08 -9.91
N CYS A 196 9.80 29.92 -10.77
CA CYS A 196 10.45 31.10 -11.36
C CYS A 196 10.39 32.36 -10.48
N GLY A 197 9.90 32.27 -9.24
CA GLY A 197 9.75 33.39 -8.30
C GLY A 197 8.50 34.27 -8.50
N SER A 198 7.81 34.15 -9.64
CA SER A 198 6.54 34.83 -9.88
C SER A 198 5.43 34.30 -8.96
N ASN A 199 4.38 35.09 -8.74
CA ASN A 199 3.20 34.62 -8.00
C ASN A 199 2.57 33.44 -8.74
N ALA A 200 2.26 32.38 -7.99
CA ALA A 200 1.49 31.28 -8.53
C ALA A 200 0.04 31.70 -8.70
N GLU A 201 -0.61 31.13 -9.72
CA GLU A 201 -2.02 31.33 -10.02
C GLU A 201 -2.80 30.01 -9.92
N TYR A 202 -2.11 28.87 -10.02
CA TYR A 202 -2.70 27.54 -10.02
C TYR A 202 -1.92 26.61 -9.09
N LEU A 203 -2.63 25.60 -8.60
CA LEU A 203 -2.06 24.39 -7.99
C LEU A 203 -2.27 23.24 -8.95
N THR A 204 -1.20 22.54 -9.29
CA THR A 204 -1.25 21.37 -10.17
C THR A 204 -1.10 20.11 -9.34
N LEU A 205 -1.89 19.08 -9.64
CA LEU A 205 -1.80 17.78 -8.98
C LEU A 205 -0.38 17.23 -9.00
N VAL A 206 -0.08 16.40 -8.00
CA VAL A 206 1.22 15.80 -7.78
C VAL A 206 1.07 14.29 -7.66
N MET A 207 2.07 13.56 -8.13
CA MET A 207 2.12 12.10 -8.03
C MET A 207 2.74 11.71 -6.69
N PRO A 208 1.98 11.08 -5.78
CA PRO A 208 2.55 10.60 -4.53
C PRO A 208 3.50 9.43 -4.80
N LYS A 209 4.71 9.48 -4.24
CA LYS A 209 5.56 8.27 -4.12
C LYS A 209 4.93 7.31 -3.12
N VAL A 210 5.28 6.02 -3.17
CA VAL A 210 4.60 4.99 -2.39
C VAL A 210 4.52 5.31 -0.89
N ASN A 211 5.60 5.81 -0.28
CA ASN A 211 5.57 6.23 1.13
C ASN A 211 4.57 7.38 1.40
N ALA A 212 4.46 8.35 0.49
CA ALA A 212 3.43 9.38 0.57
C ALA A 212 2.04 8.78 0.39
N LEU A 213 1.88 7.86 -0.55
CA LEU A 213 0.60 7.23 -0.84
C LEU A 213 0.08 6.43 0.36
N ILE A 214 0.93 5.64 1.02
CA ILE A 214 0.58 4.92 2.25
C ILE A 214 0.14 5.90 3.33
N GLY A 215 0.96 6.92 3.61
CA GLY A 215 0.68 7.88 4.67
C GLY A 215 -0.58 8.71 4.43
N LEU A 216 -0.81 9.16 3.19
CA LEU A 216 -1.99 9.96 2.82
C LEU A 216 -3.26 9.11 2.81
N SER A 217 -3.20 7.85 2.35
CA SER A 217 -4.34 6.94 2.41
C SER A 217 -4.72 6.61 3.85
N CYS A 218 -3.73 6.38 4.71
CA CYS A 218 -3.97 6.20 6.14
C CYS A 218 -4.57 7.45 6.78
N HIS A 219 -4.10 8.65 6.41
CA HIS A 219 -4.67 9.92 6.87
C HIS A 219 -6.15 10.05 6.53
N ILE A 220 -6.51 9.78 5.25
CA ILE A 220 -7.90 9.76 4.77
C ILE A 220 -8.77 8.78 5.59
N MET A 221 -8.24 7.58 5.86
CA MET A 221 -8.96 6.55 6.63
C MET A 221 -8.87 6.73 8.15
N ASN A 222 -8.31 7.84 8.64
CA ASN A 222 -8.06 8.07 10.07
C ASN A 222 -7.30 6.91 10.76
N TYR A 223 -6.29 6.38 10.08
CA TYR A 223 -5.48 5.24 10.50
C TYR A 223 -4.00 5.63 10.68
N LYS A 224 -3.27 4.91 11.56
CA LYS A 224 -1.84 5.17 11.79
C LYS A 224 -0.98 4.42 10.76
N PRO A 225 -0.14 5.09 9.95
CA PRO A 225 0.55 4.46 8.81
C PRO A 225 1.72 3.55 9.20
N ARG A 226 2.28 3.72 10.41
CA ARG A 226 3.55 3.11 10.86
C ARG A 226 3.69 1.63 10.51
N ARG A 227 2.61 0.87 10.62
CA ARG A 227 2.65 -0.57 10.38
C ARG A 227 2.67 -0.94 8.90
N LEU A 228 1.84 -0.33 8.06
CA LEU A 228 1.90 -0.51 6.62
C LEU A 228 3.26 -0.05 6.06
N GLU A 229 3.79 1.07 6.56
CA GLU A 229 5.13 1.54 6.20
C GLU A 229 6.22 0.53 6.55
N ARG A 230 6.15 -0.10 7.74
CA ARG A 230 7.09 -1.16 8.12
C ARG A 230 6.97 -2.38 7.21
N ILE A 231 5.75 -2.85 6.93
CA ILE A 231 5.51 -4.00 6.04
C ILE A 231 6.10 -3.69 4.64
N TYR A 232 5.77 -2.52 4.08
CA TYR A 232 6.28 -2.09 2.78
C TYR A 232 7.81 -2.00 2.75
N SER A 233 8.42 -1.43 3.79
CA SER A 233 9.88 -1.33 3.91
C SER A 233 10.53 -2.72 3.97
N ASN A 234 9.96 -3.64 4.74
CA ASN A 234 10.43 -5.01 4.83
C ASN A 234 10.32 -5.75 3.48
N LEU A 235 9.17 -5.67 2.80
CA LEU A 235 9.00 -6.23 1.45
C LEU A 235 9.99 -5.64 0.45
N SER A 236 10.24 -4.33 0.54
CA SER A 236 11.20 -3.62 -0.32
C SER A 236 12.63 -4.14 -0.15
N ARG A 237 13.01 -4.57 1.05
CA ARG A 237 14.32 -5.22 1.30
C ARG A 237 14.39 -6.61 0.67
N VAL A 238 13.29 -7.37 0.73
CA VAL A 238 13.21 -8.71 0.14
C VAL A 238 13.38 -8.66 -1.38
N VAL A 239 12.74 -7.69 -2.04
CA VAL A 239 12.80 -7.51 -3.50
C VAL A 239 13.95 -6.62 -3.97
N HIS A 240 14.80 -6.14 -3.06
CA HIS A 240 15.98 -5.35 -3.43
C HIS A 240 16.97 -6.21 -4.24
N PRO A 241 17.82 -5.62 -5.10
CA PRO A 241 18.94 -6.34 -5.73
C PRO A 241 19.91 -7.04 -4.76
N TYR A 242 19.93 -6.62 -3.50
CA TYR A 242 20.70 -7.25 -2.40
C TYR A 242 19.85 -8.22 -1.56
N GLY A 243 18.57 -8.35 -1.91
CA GLY A 243 17.66 -9.34 -1.35
C GLY A 243 17.97 -10.75 -1.85
N PHE A 244 17.06 -11.68 -1.63
CA PHE A 244 17.35 -13.11 -1.83
C PHE A 244 17.60 -13.49 -3.28
N VAL A 245 18.65 -14.28 -3.50
CA VAL A 245 19.01 -14.86 -4.80
C VAL A 245 18.46 -16.28 -4.96
N SER A 246 18.20 -17.00 -3.87
CA SER A 246 17.59 -18.34 -3.90
C SER A 246 16.94 -18.68 -2.56
N VAL A 247 15.68 -19.09 -2.60
CA VAL A 247 14.94 -19.63 -1.44
C VAL A 247 14.32 -20.97 -1.87
N PRO A 248 14.49 -22.05 -1.10
CA PRO A 248 13.83 -23.33 -1.37
C PRO A 248 12.34 -23.19 -1.70
N LYS A 249 11.88 -23.93 -2.71
CA LYS A 249 10.47 -23.93 -3.14
C LYS A 249 9.48 -24.17 -1.99
N ALA A 250 9.82 -25.09 -1.08
CA ALA A 250 9.00 -25.40 0.09
C ALA A 250 8.84 -24.24 1.07
N GLN A 251 9.83 -23.35 1.12
CA GLN A 251 9.88 -22.19 2.02
C GLN A 251 9.16 -20.98 1.42
N SER A 252 9.20 -20.82 0.09
CA SER A 252 8.61 -19.68 -0.62
C SER A 252 7.12 -19.49 -0.32
N LEU A 253 6.32 -20.57 -0.37
CA LEU A 253 4.88 -20.49 -0.12
C LEU A 253 4.54 -20.05 1.30
N THR A 254 5.27 -20.56 2.30
CA THR A 254 5.02 -20.28 3.71
C THR A 254 5.36 -18.84 4.06
N ILE A 255 6.48 -18.34 3.55
CA ILE A 255 6.91 -16.95 3.76
C ILE A 255 5.96 -15.97 3.08
N TRP A 256 5.67 -16.20 1.81
CA TRP A 256 4.74 -15.34 1.08
C TRP A 256 3.37 -15.28 1.76
N PHE A 257 2.86 -16.42 2.23
CA PHE A 257 1.57 -16.45 2.88
C PHE A 257 1.56 -15.75 4.23
N ARG A 258 2.64 -15.85 5.02
CA ARG A 258 2.82 -15.05 6.24
C ARG A 258 2.71 -13.56 5.94
N ASP A 259 3.46 -13.08 4.96
CA ASP A 259 3.53 -11.66 4.64
C ASP A 259 2.19 -11.16 4.07
N TYR A 260 1.56 -11.97 3.22
CA TYR A 260 0.20 -11.71 2.74
C TYR A 260 -0.82 -11.67 3.89
N PHE A 261 -0.78 -12.63 4.82
CA PHE A 261 -1.68 -12.69 5.97
C PHE A 261 -1.56 -11.45 6.87
N LEU A 262 -0.32 -11.03 7.15
CA LEU A 262 -0.05 -9.82 7.92
C LEU A 262 -0.60 -8.58 7.21
N LEU A 263 -0.45 -8.54 5.88
CA LEU A 263 -0.89 -7.43 5.05
C LEU A 263 -2.42 -7.36 4.91
N SER A 264 -3.09 -8.46 4.58
CA SER A 264 -4.55 -8.50 4.48
C SER A 264 -5.22 -8.22 5.83
N SER A 265 -4.66 -8.73 6.93
CA SER A 265 -5.14 -8.41 8.28
C SER A 265 -4.99 -6.93 8.63
N GLU A 266 -3.94 -6.28 8.12
CA GLU A 266 -3.76 -4.84 8.30
C GLU A 266 -4.76 -4.04 7.46
N PHE A 267 -4.99 -4.44 6.21
CA PHE A 267 -5.97 -3.76 5.36
C PHE A 267 -7.41 -3.93 5.82
N ALA A 268 -7.77 -5.07 6.40
CA ALA A 268 -9.04 -5.24 7.08
C ALA A 268 -9.29 -4.15 8.14
N LYS A 269 -8.26 -3.77 8.89
CA LYS A 269 -8.34 -2.70 9.91
C LYS A 269 -8.42 -1.32 9.28
N VAL A 270 -7.59 -1.05 8.27
CA VAL A 270 -7.58 0.24 7.55
C VAL A 270 -8.93 0.52 6.89
N LEU A 271 -9.54 -0.50 6.28
CA LEU A 271 -10.81 -0.40 5.57
C LEU A 271 -12.03 -0.66 6.47
N ASN A 272 -11.80 -1.00 7.74
CA ASN A 272 -12.84 -1.38 8.70
C ASN A 272 -13.76 -2.52 8.21
N VAL A 273 -13.17 -3.55 7.60
CA VAL A 273 -13.85 -4.75 7.09
C VAL A 273 -13.51 -5.96 7.95
N LYS A 274 -14.51 -6.80 8.28
CA LYS A 274 -14.29 -8.08 8.98
C LYS A 274 -13.93 -9.20 7.99
N VAL A 275 -12.96 -10.04 8.35
CA VAL A 275 -12.40 -11.14 7.53
C VAL A 275 -12.91 -12.50 8.02
#